data_AF-A0A8J3RGW8-F1
#
_entry.id   AF-A0A8J3RGW8-F1
#
_cell.length_a   1.000
_cell.length_b   1.000
_cell.length_c   1.000
_cell.angle_alpha   90.00
_cell.angle_beta   90.00
_cell.angle_gamma   90.00
#
_symmetry.space_group_name_H-M   'P 1'
#
loop_
_entity.id
_entity.type
_entity.pdbx_description
1 polymer ?
#
loop_
_entity_poly.entity_id
_entity_poly.type
_entity_poly.pdbx_seq_one_letter_code
_entity_poly.pdbx_strand_id
1 'polypeptide(L)' 'MTFADVARVIGEELPASAFKHSAWWGSDPQHTQAVWLGVGYLATPDLRAGQVTFVRS' A
#
# COMPACT_ATOMS: atom_id res chain seq x y z
N MET A 1 3.31 -8.81 -2.76
CA MET A 1 2.88 -9.33 -1.45
C MET A 1 1.38 -9.12 -1.30
N THR A 2 0.68 -9.87 -0.44
CA THR A 2 -0.77 -9.65 -0.26
C THR A 2 -1.05 -8.47 0.67
N PHE A 3 -2.26 -7.90 0.62
CA PHE A 3 -2.70 -6.89 1.59
C PHE A 3 -2.67 -7.42 3.03
N ALA A 4 -2.97 -8.72 3.22
CA ALA A 4 -2.85 -9.38 4.52
C ALA A 4 -1.40 -9.47 5.00
N ASP A 5 -0.44 -9.69 4.10
CA ASP A 5 0.98 -9.65 4.45
C ASP A 5 1.41 -8.25 4.89
N VAL A 6 0.92 -7.20 4.20
CA VAL A 6 1.19 -5.81 4.59
C VAL A 6 0.65 -5.55 6.00
N ALA A 7 -0.63 -5.89 6.25
CA ALA A 7 -1.27 -5.75 7.57
C ALA A 7 -0.45 -6.45 8.68
N ARG A 8 0.01 -7.68 8.40
CA ARG A 8 0.84 -8.46 9.31
C ARG A 8 2.21 -7.84 9.58
N VAL A 9 2.83 -7.21 8.58
CA VAL A 9 4.13 -6.54 8.73
C VAL A 9 4.00 -5.25 9.55
N ILE A 10 2.94 -4.47 9.32
CA ILE A 10 2.70 -3.22 10.07
C ILE A 10 2.08 -3.46 11.45
N GLY A 11 1.57 -4.66 11.71
CA GLY A 11 0.93 -5.04 12.97
C GLY A 11 -0.47 -4.44 13.17
N GLU A 12 -1.09 -3.93 12.10
CA GLU A 12 -2.39 -3.25 12.11
C GLU A 12 -3.25 -3.70 10.92
N GLU A 13 -4.57 -3.61 11.08
CA GLU A 13 -5.49 -3.87 9.96
C GLU A 13 -5.48 -2.73 8.96
N LEU A 14 -5.49 -3.07 7.67
CA LEU A 14 -5.63 -2.07 6.62
C LEU A 14 -7.07 -1.52 6.60
N PRO A 15 -7.26 -0.21 6.38
CA PRO A 15 -8.58 0.36 6.26
C PRO A 15 -9.30 -0.17 5.02
N ALA A 16 -10.64 -0.19 5.04
CA ALA A 16 -11.46 -0.66 3.93
C ALA A 16 -11.16 0.08 2.60
N SER A 17 -10.65 1.31 2.66
CA SER A 17 -10.23 2.09 1.50
C SER A 17 -9.03 1.48 0.77
N ALA A 18 -8.10 0.83 1.47
CA ALA A 18 -6.94 0.15 0.88
C ALA A 18 -7.35 -0.98 -0.07
N PHE A 19 -8.51 -1.60 0.18
CA PHE A 19 -9.07 -2.68 -0.64
C PHE A 19 -9.94 -2.18 -1.80
N LYS A 20 -10.42 -0.93 -1.73
CA LYS A 20 -11.40 -0.37 -2.68
C LYS A 20 -10.79 0.64 -3.64
N HIS A 21 -9.75 1.34 -3.22
CA HIS A 21 -9.21 2.50 -3.94
C HIS A 21 -7.71 2.33 -4.15
N SER A 22 -7.29 2.19 -5.41
CA SER A 22 -5.86 2.12 -5.76
C SER A 22 -5.11 3.39 -5.37
N ALA A 23 -5.80 4.54 -5.38
CA ALA A 23 -5.27 5.83 -4.92
C ALA A 23 -4.80 5.80 -3.47
N TRP A 24 -5.33 4.91 -2.63
CA TRP A 24 -4.86 4.75 -1.25
C TRP A 24 -3.38 4.31 -1.19
N TRP A 25 -2.96 3.50 -2.17
CA TRP A 25 -1.57 3.05 -2.37
C TRP A 25 -0.74 4.02 -3.23
N GLY A 26 -1.32 5.16 -3.62
CA GLY A 26 -0.71 6.09 -4.55
C GLY A 26 0.57 6.74 -4.02
N SER A 27 1.15 7.58 -4.87
CA SER A 27 2.40 8.29 -4.60
C SER A 27 2.20 9.71 -4.07
N ASP A 28 1.03 10.03 -3.53
CA ASP A 28 0.78 11.34 -2.91
C ASP A 28 1.43 11.38 -1.50
N PRO A 29 2.48 12.18 -1.29
CA PRO A 29 3.18 12.26 -0.01
C PRO A 29 2.36 12.96 1.08
N GLN A 30 1.23 13.60 0.76
CA GLN A 30 0.34 14.20 1.75
C GLN A 30 -0.46 13.13 2.52
N HIS A 31 -0.52 11.91 1.99
CA HIS A 31 -1.16 10.79 2.63
C HIS A 31 -0.25 10.18 3.71
N THR A 32 -0.69 10.22 4.97
CA THR A 32 0.05 9.71 6.12
C THR A 32 0.43 8.23 5.98
N GLN A 33 -0.36 7.44 5.25
CA GLN A 33 -0.08 6.03 5.00
C GLN A 33 1.04 5.77 3.98
N ALA A 34 1.46 6.76 3.19
CA ALA A 34 2.40 6.59 2.07
C ALA A 34 3.87 6.49 2.52
N VAL A 35 4.12 5.79 3.63
CA VAL A 35 5.43 5.67 4.30
C VAL A 35 6.51 5.02 3.41
N TRP A 36 6.12 4.19 2.45
CA TRP A 36 7.02 3.58 1.47
C TRP A 36 7.70 4.63 0.56
N LEU A 37 7.06 5.78 0.33
CA LEU A 37 7.67 6.88 -0.44
C LEU A 37 8.90 7.44 0.28
N GLY A 38 8.84 7.52 1.63
CA GLY A 38 9.95 8.01 2.45
C GLY A 38 11.21 7.13 2.39
N VAL A 39 11.06 5.88 1.95
CA VAL A 39 12.16 4.92 1.75
C VAL A 39 12.44 4.62 0.27
N GLY A 40 11.88 5.42 -0.65
CA GLY A 40 12.16 5.33 -2.08
C GLY A 40 11.49 4.16 -2.78
N TYR A 41 10.28 3.79 -2.36
CA TYR A 41 9.46 2.79 -3.04
C TYR A 41 8.16 3.41 -3.55
N LEU A 42 7.68 2.90 -4.68
CA LEU A 42 6.35 3.14 -5.21
C LEU A 42 5.52 1.86 -5.06
N ALA A 43 4.24 2.02 -4.71
CA ALA A 43 3.32 0.90 -4.54
C ALA A 43 2.34 0.83 -5.72
N THR A 44 2.25 -0.35 -6.32
CA THR A 44 1.28 -0.66 -7.39
C THR A 44 0.35 -1.76 -6.90
N PRO A 45 -0.91 -1.42 -6.54
CA PRO A 45 -1.86 -2.41 -6.07
C PRO A 45 -2.58 -3.12 -7.23
N ASP A 46 -2.85 -4.41 -7.03
CA ASP A 46 -3.88 -5.17 -7.73
C ASP A 46 -5.01 -5.48 -6.74
N LEU A 47 -6.08 -4.67 -6.83
CA LEU A 47 -7.25 -4.81 -5.95
C LEU A 47 -8.03 -6.11 -6.19
N ARG A 48 -7.96 -6.69 -7.40
CA ARG A 48 -8.66 -7.95 -7.71
C ARG A 48 -7.91 -9.13 -7.13
N ALA A 49 -6.58 -9.11 -7.20
CA ALA A 49 -5.73 -10.14 -6.61
C ALA A 49 -5.52 -9.95 -5.09
N GLY A 50 -5.84 -8.77 -4.55
CA GLY A 50 -5.58 -8.43 -3.15
C GLY A 50 -4.09 -8.31 -2.84
N GLN A 51 -3.32 -7.80 -3.82
CA GLN A 51 -1.86 -7.75 -3.77
C GLN A 51 -1.35 -6.35 -4.03
N VAL A 52 -0.14 -6.09 -3.54
CA VAL A 52 0.63 -4.90 -3.86
C VAL A 52 2.05 -5.28 -4.19
N THR A 53 2.59 -4.61 -5.21
CA THR A 53 3.98 -4.69 -5.60
C THR A 53 4.64 -3.37 -5.24
N PHE A 54 5.72 -3.44 -4.45
CA PHE A 54 6.56 -2.29 -4.16
C PHE A 54 7.78 -2.32 -5.09
N VAL A 55 7.98 -1.25 -5.85
CA VAL A 55 9.11 -1.08 -6.77
C VAL A 55 9.95 0.08 -6.28
N ARG A 56 11.27 -0.09 -6.26
CA ARG A 56 12.18 0.98 -5.85
C ARG A 56 12.21 2.08 -6.91
N SER A 57 12.07 3.34 -6.50
CA SER A 57 12.23 4.55 -7.34
C SER A 57 13.66 5.06 -7.32
#